data_AF-A0A7Y2DRX1-F1
#
_entry.id   AF-A0A7Y2DRX1-F1
#
_cell.length_a   1.000
_cell.length_b   1.000
_cell.length_c   1.000
_cell.angle_alpha   90.00
_cell.angle_beta   90.00
_cell.angle_gamma   90.00
#
_symmetry.space_group_name_H-M   'P 1'
#
loop_
_entity.id
_entity.type
_entity.pdbx_description
1 polymer ?
#
loop_
_entity_poly.entity_id
_entity_poly.type
_entity_poly.pdbx_seq_one_letter_code
_entity_poly.pdbx_strand_id
1 'polypeptide(L)'
;MPKRILIIDDQDDLATELGEVFTAAGHTVKTSETRNEAVALSVNEGFDMVITDLGGKNLVSDPGKNGHETLPCLPEPEKKIRSEFKAFKICLANYDNEDFSEEEINYLVSTTLNYKAKFIDRGEAMKKRREKIDFEVPSTIAIMHDILDYLMTRVEKLGVVNPEQSNLFVALDEAFVNAVKHGNKFDTRKLVKISVEISPTEASFSIEDEGEGFDVENIPDPTKPENLLKASGRGVMFIYNIMDEVVYNDRGNRITMIKKNENQV
;
A
#
# COMPACT_ATOMS: atom_id res chain seq x y z
N MET A 1 -8.92 5.47 -22.20
CA MET A 1 -8.22 4.73 -23.30
C MET A 1 -8.01 3.28 -22.86
N PRO A 2 -7.87 2.28 -23.76
CA PRO A 2 -7.57 0.91 -23.33
C PRO A 2 -6.23 0.86 -22.60
N LYS A 3 -6.22 0.36 -21.36
CA LYS A 3 -5.03 0.21 -20.52
C LYS A 3 -4.46 -1.19 -20.60
N ARG A 4 -3.15 -1.32 -20.43
CA ARG A 4 -2.44 -2.59 -20.35
C ARG A 4 -2.26 -2.94 -18.88
N ILE A 5 -2.93 -4.00 -18.44
CA ILE A 5 -2.93 -4.44 -17.05
C ILE A 5 -2.24 -5.80 -16.96
N LEU A 6 -1.26 -5.91 -16.08
CA LEU A 6 -0.63 -7.19 -15.73
C LEU A 6 -1.14 -7.63 -14.36
N ILE A 7 -1.68 -8.84 -14.28
CA ILE A 7 -2.13 -9.45 -13.03
C ILE A 7 -1.24 -10.66 -12.74
N ILE A 8 -0.63 -10.67 -11.55
CA ILE A 8 0.29 -11.72 -11.11
C ILE A 8 -0.32 -12.39 -9.88
N ASP A 9 -0.82 -13.61 -10.04
CA ASP A 9 -1.53 -14.34 -8.98
C ASP A 9 -1.20 -15.84 -9.07
N ASP A 10 -0.72 -16.41 -7.96
CA ASP A 10 -0.41 -17.85 -7.89
C ASP A 10 -1.61 -18.72 -7.49
N GLN A 11 -2.76 -18.11 -7.18
CA GLN A 11 -4.00 -18.77 -6.80
C GLN A 11 -5.09 -18.70 -7.89
N ASP A 12 -4.82 -18.03 -9.02
CA ASP A 12 -5.66 -17.83 -10.23
C ASP A 12 -7.06 -17.19 -10.02
N ASP A 13 -7.67 -17.34 -8.84
CA ASP A 13 -8.99 -16.81 -8.51
C ASP A 13 -9.09 -15.29 -8.71
N LEU A 14 -8.09 -14.51 -8.29
CA LEU A 14 -8.09 -13.06 -8.47
C LEU A 14 -7.79 -12.70 -9.93
N ALA A 15 -6.84 -13.39 -10.56
CA ALA A 15 -6.46 -13.16 -11.95
C ALA A 15 -7.60 -13.40 -12.94
N THR A 16 -8.35 -14.49 -12.77
CA THR A 16 -9.49 -14.82 -13.62
C THR A 16 -10.61 -13.79 -13.45
N GLU A 17 -11.05 -13.53 -12.21
CA GLU A 17 -12.16 -12.60 -11.96
C GLU A 17 -11.84 -11.16 -12.40
N LEU A 18 -10.66 -10.63 -12.03
CA LEU A 18 -10.26 -9.28 -12.46
C LEU A 18 -9.97 -9.21 -13.95
N GLY A 19 -9.43 -10.29 -14.53
CA GLY A 19 -9.15 -10.37 -15.95
C GLY A 19 -10.40 -10.19 -16.80
N GLU A 20 -11.49 -10.87 -16.44
CA GLU A 20 -12.78 -10.73 -17.11
C GLU A 20 -13.35 -9.31 -16.99
N VAL A 21 -13.31 -8.73 -15.79
CA VAL A 21 -13.86 -7.39 -15.51
C VAL A 21 -13.13 -6.32 -16.31
N PHE A 22 -11.80 -6.31 -16.26
CA PHE A 22 -11.02 -5.31 -16.98
C PHE A 22 -11.06 -5.50 -18.49
N THR A 23 -11.12 -6.75 -18.97
CA THR A 23 -11.33 -7.02 -20.39
C THR A 23 -12.70 -6.51 -20.86
N ALA A 24 -13.75 -6.73 -20.07
CA ALA A 24 -15.09 -6.21 -20.37
C ALA A 24 -15.16 -4.67 -20.34
N ALA A 25 -14.34 -4.03 -19.50
CA ALA A 25 -14.16 -2.57 -19.50
C ALA A 25 -13.33 -2.05 -20.69
N GLY A 26 -12.83 -2.93 -21.56
CA GLY A 26 -12.07 -2.58 -22.77
C GLY A 26 -10.57 -2.44 -22.56
N HIS A 27 -10.01 -2.98 -21.46
CA HIS A 27 -8.57 -3.00 -21.21
C HIS A 27 -7.92 -4.26 -21.80
N THR A 28 -6.62 -4.16 -22.09
CA THR A 28 -5.78 -5.29 -22.47
C THR A 28 -5.19 -5.90 -21.21
N VAL A 29 -5.63 -7.10 -20.85
CA VAL A 29 -5.15 -7.78 -19.63
C VAL A 29 -4.22 -8.93 -19.99
N LYS A 30 -3.12 -9.05 -19.23
CA LYS A 30 -2.28 -10.25 -19.20
C LYS A 30 -2.23 -10.78 -17.78
N THR A 31 -2.26 -12.10 -17.66
CA THR A 31 -2.13 -12.80 -16.38
C THR A 31 -0.82 -13.58 -16.36
N SER A 32 -0.27 -13.78 -15.16
CA SER A 32 0.90 -14.62 -14.94
C SER A 32 0.82 -15.27 -13.57
N GLU A 33 1.19 -16.54 -13.48
CA GLU A 33 1.20 -17.29 -12.22
C GLU A 33 2.52 -17.14 -11.46
N THR A 34 3.57 -16.66 -12.13
CA THR A 34 4.93 -16.64 -11.56
C THR A 34 5.63 -15.31 -11.75
N ARG A 35 6.46 -14.96 -10.77
CA ARG A 35 7.33 -13.79 -10.84
C ARG A 35 8.21 -13.76 -12.10
N ASN A 36 8.79 -14.91 -12.48
CA ASN A 36 9.75 -14.95 -13.58
C ASN A 36 9.10 -14.69 -14.93
N GLU A 37 7.90 -15.23 -15.15
CA GLU A 37 7.10 -14.93 -16.33
C GLU A 37 6.67 -13.46 -16.34
N ALA A 38 6.24 -12.91 -15.21
CA ALA A 38 5.89 -11.49 -15.10
C ALA A 38 7.05 -10.56 -15.47
N VAL A 39 8.29 -10.84 -15.00
CA VAL A 39 9.49 -10.07 -15.38
C VAL A 39 9.76 -10.19 -16.88
N ALA A 40 9.61 -11.38 -17.47
CA ALA A 40 9.81 -11.57 -18.91
C ALA A 40 8.77 -10.81 -19.74
N LEU A 41 7.52 -10.72 -19.25
CA LEU A 41 6.45 -9.95 -19.88
C LEU A 41 6.75 -8.45 -19.79
N SER A 42 7.09 -7.93 -18.63
CA SER A 42 7.27 -6.48 -18.42
C SER A 42 8.43 -5.88 -19.21
N VAL A 43 9.52 -6.62 -19.39
CA VAL A 43 10.68 -6.16 -20.16
C VAL A 43 10.31 -5.94 -21.62
N ASN A 44 9.37 -6.73 -22.15
CA ASN A 44 8.95 -6.66 -23.55
C ASN A 44 7.72 -5.78 -23.76
N GLU A 45 6.95 -5.54 -22.70
CA GLU A 45 5.62 -4.99 -22.77
C GLU A 45 5.39 -4.02 -21.60
N GLY A 46 5.41 -2.72 -21.87
CA GLY A 46 5.05 -1.71 -20.87
C GLY A 46 3.60 -1.89 -20.41
N PHE A 47 3.38 -1.99 -19.10
CA PHE A 47 2.05 -2.08 -18.49
C PHE A 47 1.74 -0.81 -17.71
N ASP A 48 0.51 -0.33 -17.83
CA ASP A 48 0.09 0.91 -17.16
C ASP A 48 -0.27 0.64 -15.69
N MET A 49 -0.75 -0.57 -15.39
CA MET A 49 -1.05 -1.05 -14.05
C MET A 49 -0.53 -2.48 -13.87
N VAL A 50 0.07 -2.74 -12.72
CA VAL A 50 0.47 -4.09 -12.31
C VAL A 50 -0.13 -4.41 -10.94
N ILE A 51 -0.80 -5.56 -10.87
CA ILE A 51 -1.43 -6.09 -9.67
C ILE A 51 -0.71 -7.39 -9.34
N THR A 52 -0.30 -7.57 -8.08
CA THR A 52 0.29 -8.83 -7.62
C THR A 52 -0.37 -9.28 -6.32
N ASP A 53 -0.84 -10.52 -6.28
CA ASP A 53 -1.30 -11.23 -5.09
C ASP A 53 -0.52 -12.54 -4.99
N LEU A 54 0.68 -12.49 -4.40
CA LEU A 54 1.58 -13.64 -4.32
C LEU A 54 1.75 -14.13 -2.89
N GLY A 55 1.67 -15.46 -2.72
CA GLY A 55 1.82 -16.13 -1.44
C GLY A 55 3.19 -16.82 -1.22
N GLY A 56 3.56 -16.99 0.05
CA GLY A 56 4.78 -17.66 0.48
C GLY A 56 4.84 -19.17 0.17
N LYS A 57 5.58 -19.50 -0.89
CA LYS A 57 6.56 -20.60 -1.08
C LYS A 57 7.42 -20.29 -2.33
N ASN A 58 6.86 -19.50 -3.25
CA ASN A 58 7.43 -19.11 -4.54
C ASN A 58 8.14 -17.73 -4.54
N LEU A 59 8.30 -17.07 -3.39
CA LEU A 59 9.06 -15.80 -3.30
C LEU A 59 10.59 -16.00 -3.28
N VAL A 60 11.08 -17.25 -3.35
CA VAL A 60 12.51 -17.54 -3.50
C VAL A 60 12.80 -18.00 -4.92
N SER A 61 13.36 -17.08 -5.70
CA SER A 61 14.46 -17.42 -6.59
C SER A 61 15.45 -16.26 -6.49
N ASP A 62 16.66 -16.56 -6.00
CA ASP A 62 17.83 -15.70 -6.13
C ASP A 62 18.27 -15.80 -7.59
N PRO A 63 18.01 -14.81 -8.46
CA PRO A 63 18.68 -14.76 -9.74
C PRO A 63 20.02 -14.11 -9.44
N GLY A 64 21.05 -14.93 -9.26
CA GLY A 64 22.38 -14.48 -8.95
C GLY A 64 22.77 -13.25 -9.77
N LYS A 65 23.22 -12.21 -9.05
CA LYS A 65 24.02 -11.08 -9.55
C LYS A 65 24.00 -10.90 -11.07
N ASN A 66 22.94 -10.30 -11.58
CA ASN A 66 22.98 -9.54 -12.84
C ASN A 66 21.90 -8.47 -12.71
N GLY A 67 22.31 -7.20 -12.79
CA GLY A 67 21.44 -6.04 -12.61
C GLY A 67 20.38 -5.91 -13.69
N HIS A 68 19.33 -6.72 -13.62
CA HIS A 68 18.09 -6.52 -14.34
C HIS A 68 17.09 -5.83 -13.41
N GLU A 69 16.61 -4.67 -13.87
CA GLU A 69 15.52 -3.89 -13.28
C GLU A 69 14.39 -4.82 -12.86
N THR A 70 14.28 -5.05 -11.55
CA THR A 70 13.09 -5.68 -10.98
C THR A 70 11.92 -4.77 -11.32
N LEU A 71 10.84 -5.35 -11.87
CA LEU A 71 9.55 -4.66 -11.94
C LEU A 71 9.32 -3.88 -10.63
N PRO A 72 8.96 -2.59 -10.69
CA PRO A 72 8.73 -1.78 -9.49
C PRO A 72 7.77 -2.45 -8.50
N CYS A 73 6.85 -3.28 -9.02
CA CYS A 73 5.78 -3.94 -8.28
C CYS A 73 6.10 -5.32 -7.70
N LEU A 74 7.32 -5.87 -7.89
CA LEU A 74 7.62 -7.19 -7.34
C LEU A 74 8.23 -7.07 -5.93
N PRO A 75 7.64 -7.71 -4.91
CA PRO A 75 8.16 -7.65 -3.54
C PRO A 75 9.61 -8.14 -3.47
N GLU A 76 10.48 -7.52 -2.67
CA GLU A 76 11.86 -8.01 -2.54
C GLU A 76 11.90 -9.43 -1.92
N PRO A 77 12.81 -10.31 -2.37
CA PRO A 77 12.99 -11.61 -1.74
C PRO A 77 13.56 -11.43 -0.32
N GLU A 78 12.70 -11.52 0.69
CA GLU A 78 13.13 -11.41 2.09
C GLU A 78 14.00 -12.60 2.53
N LYS A 79 15.05 -12.31 3.31
CA LYS A 79 15.95 -13.32 3.85
C LYS A 79 15.23 -14.22 4.86
N LYS A 80 14.94 -15.47 4.44
CA LYS A 80 14.79 -16.66 5.29
C LYS A 80 13.60 -16.72 6.27
N ILE A 81 12.52 -15.97 6.09
CA ILE A 81 11.27 -16.24 6.82
C ILE A 81 10.48 -17.32 6.05
N ARG A 82 10.42 -18.54 6.60
CA ARG A 82 9.71 -19.67 5.98
C ARG A 82 8.21 -19.56 6.20
N SER A 83 7.47 -19.59 5.08
CA SER A 83 6.09 -20.07 4.88
C SER A 83 5.02 -19.57 5.85
N GLU A 84 4.54 -18.33 5.68
CA GLU A 84 3.22 -17.82 6.14
C GLU A 84 3.02 -16.33 5.76
N PHE A 85 3.67 -15.88 4.68
CA PHE A 85 3.68 -14.48 4.23
C PHE A 85 2.81 -14.31 3.00
N LYS A 86 1.89 -13.34 3.00
CA LYS A 86 1.13 -12.93 1.83
C LYS A 86 1.56 -11.54 1.41
N ALA A 87 1.87 -11.36 0.13
CA ALA A 87 2.23 -10.07 -0.43
C ALA A 87 1.15 -9.64 -1.43
N PHE A 88 0.64 -8.44 -1.24
CA PHE A 88 -0.27 -7.81 -2.18
C PHE A 88 0.32 -6.46 -2.60
N LYS A 89 0.41 -6.17 -3.90
CA LYS A 89 0.86 -4.87 -4.37
C LYS A 89 0.07 -4.39 -5.58
N ILE A 90 -0.30 -3.11 -5.56
CA ILE A 90 -0.85 -2.38 -6.71
C ILE A 90 0.15 -1.30 -7.08
N CYS A 91 0.54 -1.26 -8.35
CA CYS A 91 1.46 -0.26 -8.89
C CYS A 91 0.91 0.30 -10.19
N LEU A 92 0.77 1.62 -10.28
CA LEU A 92 0.53 2.30 -11.54
C LEU A 92 1.87 2.70 -12.16
N ALA A 93 2.50 1.72 -12.84
CA ALA A 93 3.91 1.76 -13.24
C ALA A 93 4.24 2.80 -14.33
N ASN A 94 3.28 3.14 -15.19
CA ASN A 94 3.41 4.16 -16.24
C ASN A 94 2.30 5.22 -16.08
N TYR A 95 2.08 5.65 -14.85
CA TYR A 95 1.14 6.73 -14.59
C TYR A 95 1.73 8.06 -15.05
N ASP A 96 1.48 8.43 -16.30
CA ASP A 96 1.58 9.81 -16.74
C ASP A 96 0.17 10.42 -16.78
N ASN A 97 0.02 11.59 -16.17
CA ASN A 97 -1.28 12.26 -15.97
C ASN A 97 -1.98 12.68 -17.28
N GLU A 98 -1.30 12.55 -18.42
CA GLU A 98 -1.93 12.71 -19.75
C GLU A 98 -2.73 11.48 -20.17
N ASP A 99 -2.39 10.31 -19.64
CA ASP A 99 -2.97 9.03 -20.05
C ASP A 99 -4.09 8.55 -19.13
N PHE A 100 -4.17 9.04 -17.89
CA PHE A 100 -5.14 8.61 -16.89
C PHE A 100 -5.96 9.76 -16.32
N SER A 101 -7.28 9.65 -16.42
CA SER A 101 -8.19 10.52 -15.65
C SER A 101 -8.33 10.06 -14.19
N GLU A 102 -8.65 10.97 -13.27
CA GLU A 102 -8.90 10.62 -11.85
C GLU A 102 -9.99 9.55 -11.68
N GLU A 103 -11.05 9.62 -12.49
CA GLU A 103 -12.14 8.63 -12.49
C GLU A 103 -11.65 7.23 -12.91
N GLU A 104 -10.79 7.15 -13.93
CA GLU A 104 -10.21 5.88 -14.38
C GLU A 104 -9.29 5.29 -13.29
N ILE A 105 -8.47 6.11 -12.64
CA ILE A 105 -7.60 5.60 -11.57
C ILE A 105 -8.44 5.05 -10.43
N ASN A 106 -9.45 5.82 -10.00
CA ASN A 106 -10.35 5.40 -8.94
C ASN A 106 -11.01 4.07 -9.32
N TYR A 107 -11.60 3.99 -10.52
CA TYR A 107 -12.19 2.75 -11.02
C TYR A 107 -11.24 1.55 -10.94
N LEU A 108 -10.00 1.69 -11.42
CA LEU A 108 -9.03 0.59 -11.44
C LEU A 108 -8.65 0.13 -10.04
N VAL A 109 -8.36 1.07 -9.13
CA VAL A 109 -7.95 0.76 -7.76
C VAL A 109 -9.12 0.23 -6.95
N SER A 110 -10.27 0.90 -6.93
CA SER A 110 -11.45 0.47 -6.16
C SER A 110 -11.96 -0.89 -6.63
N THR A 111 -11.93 -1.16 -7.95
CA THR A 111 -12.29 -2.48 -8.49
C THR A 111 -11.32 -3.54 -7.96
N THR A 112 -10.02 -3.31 -8.10
CA THR A 112 -9.00 -4.24 -7.61
C THR A 112 -9.17 -4.54 -6.11
N LEU A 113 -9.33 -3.50 -5.30
CA LEU A 113 -9.52 -3.62 -3.86
C LEU A 113 -10.81 -4.35 -3.50
N ASN A 114 -11.93 -4.09 -4.19
CA ASN A 114 -13.19 -4.79 -3.97
C ASN A 114 -13.10 -6.29 -4.24
N TYR A 115 -12.48 -6.68 -5.36
CA TYR A 115 -12.28 -8.09 -5.68
C TYR A 115 -11.35 -8.74 -4.67
N LYS A 116 -10.22 -8.08 -4.36
CA LYS A 116 -9.31 -8.53 -3.33
C LYS A 116 -10.01 -8.69 -1.97
N ALA A 117 -10.96 -7.80 -1.65
CA ALA A 117 -11.74 -7.84 -0.42
C ALA A 117 -12.67 -9.07 -0.34
N LYS A 118 -13.21 -9.54 -1.46
CA LYS A 118 -14.04 -10.76 -1.54
C LYS A 118 -13.23 -12.02 -1.19
N PHE A 119 -11.98 -12.06 -1.64
CA PHE A 119 -11.03 -13.15 -1.39
C PHE A 119 -10.22 -12.97 -0.10
N ILE A 120 -10.62 -12.05 0.77
CA ILE A 120 -10.05 -12.01 2.11
C ILE A 120 -10.46 -13.29 2.85
N ASP A 121 -9.48 -14.17 3.02
CA ASP A 121 -9.55 -15.44 3.75
C ASP A 121 -10.41 -15.34 5.02
N ARG A 122 -11.52 -16.09 5.06
CA ARG A 122 -12.49 -16.12 6.18
C ARG A 122 -12.12 -17.12 7.29
N GLY A 123 -10.85 -17.56 7.37
CA GLY A 123 -10.43 -18.69 8.20
C GLY A 123 -9.64 -18.32 9.47
N GLU A 124 -9.76 -19.14 10.52
CA GLU A 124 -9.00 -19.00 11.78
C GLU A 124 -7.46 -19.12 11.61
N ALA A 125 -6.99 -19.65 10.47
CA ALA A 125 -5.58 -19.74 10.10
C ALA A 125 -4.90 -18.37 9.85
N MET A 126 -5.66 -17.26 9.90
CA MET A 126 -5.15 -15.90 9.70
C MET A 126 -4.37 -15.34 10.89
N LYS A 127 -4.65 -15.80 12.12
CA LYS A 127 -4.06 -15.26 13.36
C LYS A 127 -2.56 -15.53 13.55
N LYS A 128 -1.90 -16.19 12.59
CA LYS A 128 -0.44 -16.43 12.58
C LYS A 128 0.27 -15.85 11.36
N ARG A 129 -0.49 -15.38 10.36
CA ARG A 129 0.06 -14.94 9.09
C ARG A 129 0.60 -13.53 9.18
N ARG A 130 1.62 -13.28 8.38
CA ARG A 130 2.13 -11.93 8.11
C ARG A 130 1.66 -11.52 6.73
N GLU A 131 1.27 -10.27 6.60
CA GLU A 131 0.87 -9.70 5.32
C GLU A 131 1.65 -8.44 5.05
N LYS A 132 2.10 -8.30 3.82
CA LYS A 132 2.67 -7.07 3.28
C LYS A 132 1.78 -6.56 2.16
N ILE A 133 1.41 -5.28 2.27
CA ILE A 133 0.53 -4.61 1.34
C ILE A 133 1.23 -3.35 0.88
N ASP A 134 1.49 -3.24 -0.41
CA ASP A 134 2.15 -2.08 -0.99
C ASP A 134 1.24 -1.40 -2.03
N PHE A 135 1.18 -0.07 -1.99
CA PHE A 135 0.51 0.74 -3.00
C PHE A 135 1.49 1.78 -3.53
N GLU A 136 1.56 1.90 -4.85
CA GLU A 136 2.25 2.99 -5.52
C GLU A 136 1.23 3.66 -6.44
N VAL A 137 0.64 4.73 -5.93
CA VAL A 137 -0.52 5.37 -6.53
C VAL A 137 -0.31 6.88 -6.70
N PRO A 138 -1.04 7.51 -7.64
CA PRO A 138 -0.98 8.95 -7.86
C PRO A 138 -1.38 9.73 -6.62
N SER A 139 -0.78 10.92 -6.46
CA SER A 139 -1.02 11.81 -5.34
C SER A 139 -2.38 12.52 -5.44
N THR A 140 -3.46 11.75 -5.35
CA THR A 140 -4.86 12.22 -5.34
C THR A 140 -5.62 11.70 -4.12
N ILE A 141 -6.52 12.51 -3.59
CA ILE A 141 -7.35 12.16 -2.42
C ILE A 141 -8.45 11.15 -2.78
N ALA A 142 -8.93 11.14 -4.02
CA ALA A 142 -10.12 10.37 -4.41
C ALA A 142 -10.00 8.87 -4.09
N ILE A 143 -8.84 8.29 -4.40
CA ILE A 143 -8.55 6.85 -4.20
C ILE A 143 -8.26 6.53 -2.73
N MET A 144 -7.89 7.54 -1.94
CA MET A 144 -7.35 7.33 -0.61
C MET A 144 -8.36 6.69 0.35
N HIS A 145 -9.62 7.08 0.23
CA HIS A 145 -10.68 6.53 1.04
C HIS A 145 -10.82 5.02 0.83
N ASP A 146 -10.76 4.53 -0.42
CA ASP A 146 -10.85 3.10 -0.70
C ASP A 146 -9.63 2.31 -0.18
N ILE A 147 -8.43 2.90 -0.28
CA ILE A 147 -7.21 2.31 0.28
C ILE A 147 -7.32 2.23 1.81
N LEU A 148 -7.74 3.31 2.47
CA LEU A 148 -7.88 3.36 3.92
C LEU A 148 -8.93 2.37 4.43
N ASP A 149 -10.09 2.32 3.80
CA ASP A 149 -11.17 1.37 4.14
C ASP A 149 -10.70 -0.08 3.98
N TYR A 150 -9.97 -0.36 2.90
CA TYR A 150 -9.36 -1.66 2.69
C TYR A 150 -8.36 -2.00 3.80
N LEU A 151 -7.43 -1.10 4.12
CA LEU A 151 -6.43 -1.30 5.17
C LEU A 151 -7.07 -1.50 6.55
N MET A 152 -8.08 -0.71 6.90
CA MET A 152 -8.83 -0.87 8.15
C MET A 152 -9.48 -2.25 8.23
N THR A 153 -10.13 -2.69 7.15
CA THR A 153 -10.71 -4.03 7.06
C THR A 153 -9.67 -5.14 7.22
N ARG A 154 -8.43 -4.96 6.72
CA ARG A 154 -7.35 -5.95 6.86
C ARG A 154 -6.81 -6.03 8.29
N VAL A 155 -6.56 -4.88 8.91
CA VAL A 155 -6.04 -4.79 10.28
C VAL A 155 -7.04 -5.38 11.28
N GLU A 156 -8.34 -5.11 11.09
CA GLU A 156 -9.43 -5.69 11.88
C GLU A 156 -9.44 -7.22 11.76
N LYS A 157 -9.43 -7.74 10.53
CA LYS A 157 -9.53 -9.19 10.29
C LYS A 157 -8.32 -9.98 10.79
N LEU A 158 -7.13 -9.37 10.81
CA LEU A 158 -5.94 -9.96 11.41
C LEU A 158 -5.91 -9.82 12.95
N GLY A 159 -6.87 -9.08 13.52
CA GLY A 159 -7.06 -8.96 14.97
C GLY A 159 -6.01 -8.11 15.66
N VAL A 160 -5.36 -7.20 14.93
CA VAL A 160 -4.34 -6.30 15.48
C VAL A 160 -5.01 -5.16 16.24
N VAL A 161 -6.10 -4.62 15.69
CA VAL A 161 -6.76 -3.43 16.21
C VAL A 161 -8.28 -3.63 16.16
N ASN A 162 -8.98 -3.24 17.23
CA ASN A 162 -10.44 -3.18 17.23
C ASN A 162 -10.90 -1.84 16.61
N PRO A 163 -11.66 -1.84 15.50
CA PRO A 163 -12.14 -0.61 14.87
C PRO A 163 -13.03 0.25 15.77
N GLU A 164 -13.78 -0.36 16.70
CA GLU A 164 -14.67 0.39 17.60
C GLU A 164 -13.90 1.20 18.65
N GLN A 165 -12.61 0.92 18.85
CA GLN A 165 -11.80 1.51 19.91
C GLN A 165 -10.59 2.29 19.38
N SER A 166 -10.27 2.15 18.10
CA SER A 166 -9.07 2.74 17.53
C SER A 166 -9.36 3.89 16.60
N ASN A 167 -8.77 5.03 16.91
CA ASN A 167 -8.73 6.18 16.01
C ASN A 167 -7.70 5.98 14.86
N LEU A 168 -7.27 4.74 14.58
CA LEU A 168 -6.27 4.42 13.55
C LEU A 168 -6.58 5.08 12.20
N PHE A 169 -7.85 5.09 11.78
CA PHE A 169 -8.27 5.77 10.56
C PHE A 169 -7.82 7.23 10.54
N VAL A 170 -7.96 7.96 11.64
CA VAL A 170 -7.58 9.38 11.76
C VAL A 170 -6.07 9.56 11.58
N ALA A 171 -5.26 8.69 12.19
CA ALA A 171 -3.80 8.77 12.06
C ALA A 171 -3.36 8.49 10.61
N LEU A 172 -3.94 7.46 9.97
CA LEU A 172 -3.62 7.14 8.58
C LEU A 172 -4.10 8.24 7.63
N ASP A 173 -5.34 8.70 7.75
CA ASP A 173 -5.92 9.79 6.94
C ASP A 173 -5.05 11.05 7.02
N GLU A 174 -4.64 11.42 8.22
CA GLU A 174 -3.79 12.59 8.41
C GLU A 174 -2.39 12.40 7.81
N ALA A 175 -1.76 11.23 7.98
CA ALA A 175 -0.48 10.94 7.35
C ALA A 175 -0.58 11.00 5.82
N PHE A 176 -1.69 10.54 5.26
CA PHE A 176 -1.99 10.62 3.83
C PHE A 176 -2.21 12.03 3.32
N VAL A 177 -3.05 12.80 4.00
CA VAL A 177 -3.26 14.21 3.69
C VAL A 177 -1.93 14.94 3.74
N ASN A 178 -1.05 14.63 4.70
CA ASN A 178 0.29 15.21 4.75
C ASN A 178 1.13 14.86 3.53
N ALA A 179 1.18 13.60 3.12
CA ALA A 179 1.89 13.18 1.91
C ALA A 179 1.36 13.90 0.64
N VAL A 180 0.04 13.93 0.44
CA VAL A 180 -0.58 14.50 -0.77
C VAL A 180 -0.51 16.04 -0.79
N LYS A 181 -0.96 16.68 0.29
CA LYS A 181 -1.12 18.14 0.37
C LYS A 181 0.18 18.86 0.69
N HIS A 182 0.96 18.34 1.63
CA HIS A 182 2.13 19.03 2.15
C HIS A 182 3.42 18.57 1.46
N GLY A 183 3.58 17.26 1.26
CA GLY A 183 4.69 16.68 0.51
C GLY A 183 4.60 16.97 -0.99
N ASN A 184 3.62 16.35 -1.65
CA ASN A 184 3.44 16.42 -3.10
C ASN A 184 2.73 17.68 -3.60
N LYS A 185 2.16 18.50 -2.70
CA LYS A 185 1.49 19.77 -3.03
C LYS A 185 0.34 19.63 -4.03
N PHE A 186 -0.42 18.53 -3.94
CA PHE A 186 -1.45 18.13 -4.90
C PHE A 186 -0.95 17.98 -6.34
N ASP A 187 0.35 17.78 -6.54
CA ASP A 187 0.88 17.44 -7.86
C ASP A 187 0.53 15.99 -8.16
N THR A 188 -0.54 15.79 -8.93
CA THR A 188 -1.04 14.46 -9.30
C THR A 188 -0.01 13.67 -10.10
N ARG A 189 0.98 14.31 -10.73
CA ARG A 189 2.10 13.63 -11.43
C ARG A 189 3.09 12.96 -10.48
N LYS A 190 2.99 13.23 -9.18
CA LYS A 190 3.79 12.58 -8.16
C LYS A 190 3.06 11.37 -7.58
N LEU A 191 3.83 10.43 -7.08
CA LEU A 191 3.33 9.23 -6.42
C LEU A 191 3.32 9.40 -4.91
N VAL A 192 2.40 8.68 -4.28
CA VAL A 192 2.45 8.34 -2.86
C VAL A 192 2.68 6.85 -2.77
N LYS A 193 3.72 6.46 -2.01
CA LYS A 193 4.05 5.07 -1.74
C LYS A 193 3.57 4.70 -0.35
N ILE A 194 2.87 3.59 -0.27
CA ILE A 194 2.29 3.08 0.98
C ILE A 194 2.79 1.68 1.14
N SER A 195 3.37 1.38 2.28
CA SER A 195 3.78 0.03 2.66
C SER A 195 3.18 -0.31 4.00
N VAL A 196 2.45 -1.41 4.07
CA VAL A 196 1.81 -1.88 5.30
C VAL A 196 2.28 -3.29 5.58
N GLU A 197 2.81 -3.51 6.77
CA GLU A 197 3.17 -4.83 7.26
C GLU A 197 2.31 -5.15 8.48
N ILE A 198 1.45 -6.16 8.34
CA ILE A 198 0.50 -6.57 9.37
C ILE A 198 0.90 -7.95 9.87
N SER A 199 0.98 -8.07 11.19
CA SER A 199 1.26 -9.32 11.90
C SER A 199 0.30 -9.47 13.07
N PRO A 200 0.23 -10.65 13.72
CA PRO A 200 -0.65 -10.82 14.89
C PRO A 200 -0.32 -9.90 16.07
N THR A 201 0.89 -9.34 16.13
CA THR A 201 1.39 -8.52 17.23
C THR A 201 1.32 -7.02 16.96
N GLU A 202 1.41 -6.60 15.70
CA GLU A 202 1.46 -5.20 15.33
C GLU A 202 1.13 -4.98 13.84
N ALA A 203 0.74 -3.75 13.52
CA ALA A 203 0.60 -3.23 12.18
C ALA A 203 1.53 -2.02 12.01
N SER A 204 2.43 -2.11 11.04
CA SER A 204 3.35 -1.06 10.64
C SER A 204 2.86 -0.43 9.34
N PHE A 205 2.78 0.88 9.29
CA PHE A 205 2.35 1.67 8.13
C PHE A 205 3.45 2.64 7.77
N SER A 206 3.90 2.62 6.52
CA SER A 206 4.84 3.57 5.97
C SER A 206 4.17 4.32 4.83
N ILE A 207 4.15 5.65 4.90
CA ILE A 207 3.63 6.52 3.84
C ILE A 207 4.76 7.44 3.41
N GLU A 208 5.08 7.45 2.12
CA GLU A 208 6.14 8.24 1.52
C GLU A 208 5.63 9.06 0.35
N ASP A 209 6.01 10.33 0.31
CA ASP A 209 5.77 11.25 -0.79
C ASP A 209 7.07 11.63 -1.54
N GLU A 210 6.93 12.28 -2.69
CA GLU A 210 8.04 12.76 -3.53
C GLU A 210 8.31 14.27 -3.34
N GLY A 211 7.84 14.83 -2.22
CA GLY A 211 8.10 16.17 -1.77
C GLY A 211 9.54 16.37 -1.29
N GLU A 212 9.90 17.61 -1.00
CA GLU A 212 11.22 17.96 -0.45
C GLU A 212 11.40 17.41 0.98
N GLY A 213 10.30 17.05 1.64
CA GLY A 213 10.25 16.69 3.04
C GLY A 213 10.28 17.91 3.95
N PHE A 214 10.48 17.70 5.24
CA PHE A 214 10.53 18.77 6.22
C PHE A 214 11.46 18.41 7.38
N ASP A 215 11.90 19.42 8.12
CA ASP A 215 12.79 19.22 9.26
C ASP A 215 12.04 18.61 10.45
N VAL A 216 12.32 17.33 10.69
CA VAL A 216 11.71 16.51 11.75
C VAL A 216 12.17 16.99 13.13
N GLU A 217 13.39 17.51 13.26
CA GLU A 217 13.93 17.98 14.55
C GLU A 217 13.24 19.26 15.04
N ASN A 218 12.63 19.99 14.11
CA ASN A 218 11.86 21.20 14.38
C ASN A 218 10.36 20.95 14.57
N ILE A 219 9.89 19.70 14.57
CA ILE A 219 8.51 19.38 14.96
C ILE A 219 8.34 19.76 16.43
N PRO A 220 7.47 20.73 16.76
CA PRO A 220 7.18 21.06 18.14
C PRO A 220 6.58 19.83 18.81
N ASP A 221 7.12 19.44 19.97
CA ASP A 221 6.62 18.31 20.74
C ASP A 221 5.09 18.39 20.89
N PRO A 222 4.33 17.48 20.24
CA PRO A 222 2.88 17.56 20.17
C PRO A 222 2.22 17.26 21.51
N THR A 223 2.96 16.69 22.47
CA THR A 223 2.46 16.35 23.81
C THR A 223 2.47 17.54 24.77
N LYS A 224 3.12 18.66 24.40
CA LYS A 224 3.19 19.85 25.26
C LYS A 224 1.88 20.66 25.22
N PRO A 225 1.37 21.12 26.38
CA PRO A 225 0.11 21.88 26.47
C PRO A 225 0.04 23.12 25.58
N GLU A 226 1.18 23.77 25.35
CA GLU A 226 1.34 24.96 24.51
C GLU A 226 1.14 24.70 22.99
N ASN A 227 1.32 23.45 22.55
CA ASN A 227 1.12 23.05 21.16
C ASN A 227 -0.30 22.48 20.91
N LEU A 228 -1.03 22.08 21.96
CA LEU A 228 -2.42 21.59 21.88
C LEU A 228 -3.42 22.63 21.34
N LEU A 229 -3.12 23.93 21.50
CA LEU A 229 -4.00 25.04 21.14
C LEU A 229 -3.68 25.69 19.77
N LYS A 230 -2.64 25.21 19.06
CA LYS A 230 -2.28 25.76 17.74
C LYS A 230 -3.21 25.19 16.65
N ALA A 231 -3.75 26.08 15.81
CA ALA A 231 -4.70 25.70 14.75
C ALA A 231 -4.05 24.88 13.61
N SER A 232 -2.76 25.10 13.35
CA SER A 232 -1.91 24.36 12.42
C SER A 232 -1.05 23.33 13.17
N GLY A 233 -0.83 22.15 12.56
CA GLY A 233 0.01 21.09 13.14
C GLY A 233 -0.70 20.08 14.06
N ARG A 234 -2.04 20.18 14.21
CA ARG A 234 -2.85 19.19 14.95
C ARG A 234 -2.79 17.79 14.35
N GLY A 235 -2.53 17.71 13.05
CA GLY A 235 -2.42 16.45 12.35
C GLY A 235 -1.35 15.52 12.91
N VAL A 236 -0.13 16.03 12.99
CA VAL A 236 1.01 15.32 13.59
C VAL A 236 0.68 14.92 15.04
N MET A 237 0.04 15.80 15.81
CA MET A 237 -0.41 15.47 17.17
C MET A 237 -1.39 14.29 17.22
N PHE A 238 -2.35 14.20 16.29
CA PHE A 238 -3.25 13.03 16.23
C PHE A 238 -2.46 11.76 15.97
N ILE A 239 -1.53 11.77 15.03
CA ILE A 239 -0.68 10.61 14.72
C ILE A 239 0.07 10.12 15.96
N TYR A 240 0.78 11.02 16.67
CA TYR A 240 1.54 10.68 17.89
C TYR A 240 0.67 10.23 19.06
N ASN A 241 -0.60 10.67 19.14
CA ASN A 241 -1.51 10.26 20.21
C ASN A 241 -2.17 8.89 19.94
N ILE A 242 -2.23 8.46 18.68
CA ILE A 242 -2.97 7.26 18.26
C ILE A 242 -2.03 6.07 18.06
N MET A 243 -0.86 6.33 17.49
CA MET A 243 0.15 5.33 17.16
C MET A 243 1.12 5.12 18.33
N ASP A 244 1.63 3.91 18.50
CA ASP A 244 2.53 3.58 19.60
C ASP A 244 3.97 4.02 19.30
N GLU A 245 4.38 3.94 18.02
CA GLU A 245 5.67 4.42 17.54
C GLU A 245 5.49 5.21 16.25
N VAL A 246 6.22 6.32 16.12
CA VAL A 246 6.21 7.19 14.95
C VAL A 246 7.63 7.63 14.65
N VAL A 247 8.09 7.37 13.43
CA VAL A 247 9.43 7.69 12.96
C VAL A 247 9.32 8.34 11.59
N TYR A 248 10.02 9.45 11.39
CA TYR A 248 10.22 10.02 10.07
C TYR A 248 11.62 9.65 9.56
N ASN A 249 11.79 9.56 8.24
CA ASN A 249 13.13 9.47 7.66
C ASN A 249 13.89 10.80 7.75
N ASP A 250 15.20 10.79 7.49
CA ASP A 250 16.07 11.98 7.59
C ASP A 250 15.59 13.15 6.70
N ARG A 251 14.96 12.84 5.57
CA ARG A 251 14.41 13.84 4.66
C ARG A 251 13.09 14.43 5.16
N GLY A 252 12.34 13.70 5.99
CA GLY A 252 11.00 14.06 6.45
C GLY A 252 9.91 13.92 5.38
N ASN A 253 10.12 13.11 4.34
CA ASN A 253 9.10 12.81 3.32
C ASN A 253 8.54 11.38 3.43
N ARG A 254 8.97 10.64 4.46
CA ARG A 254 8.42 9.33 4.80
C ARG A 254 8.12 9.29 6.28
N ILE A 255 6.90 8.89 6.62
CA ILE A 255 6.48 8.58 7.98
C ILE A 255 6.27 7.08 8.10
N THR A 256 6.80 6.48 9.16
CA THR A 256 6.55 5.10 9.57
C THR A 256 5.87 5.12 10.93
N MET A 257 4.72 4.47 11.03
CA MET A 257 3.88 4.45 12.21
C MET A 257 3.57 2.99 12.59
N ILE A 258 3.71 2.64 13.86
CA ILE A 258 3.44 1.30 14.37
C ILE A 258 2.30 1.35 15.37
N LYS A 259 1.32 0.46 15.20
CA LYS A 259 0.27 0.18 16.17
C LYS A 259 0.38 -1.26 16.64
N LYS A 260 0.54 -1.46 17.95
CA LYS A 260 0.65 -2.77 18.60
C LYS A 260 -0.72 -3.29 18.99
N ASN A 261 -0.82 -4.61 19.06
CA ASN A 261 -2.04 -5.28 19.49
C ASN A 261 -2.28 -5.06 20.98
N GLU A 262 -3.42 -4.45 21.32
CA GLU A 262 -3.80 -4.08 22.70
C GLU A 262 -4.04 -5.31 23.59
N ASN A 263 -4.26 -6.50 23.02
CA ASN A 263 -4.54 -7.74 23.76
C ASN A 263 -3.28 -8.45 24.32
N GLN A 264 -2.09 -7.84 24.21
CA GLN A 264 -0.83 -8.42 24.69
C GLN A 264 -0.15 -7.64 25.83
N VAL A 265 -0.85 -6.69 26.45
CA VAL A 265 -0.35 -5.92 27.62
C VAL A 265 -0.91 -6.46 28.93
#